data_AF-A0A534GP81-F1
#
_entry.id   AF-A0A534GP81-F1
#
_cell.length_a   1.000
_cell.length_b   1.000
_cell.length_c   1.000
_cell.angle_alpha   90.00
_cell.angle_beta   90.00
_cell.angle_gamma   90.00
#
_symmetry.space_group_name_H-M   'P 1'
#
loop_
_entity.id
_entity.type
_entity.pdbx_description
1 polymer ?
#
loop_
_entity_poly.entity_id
_entity_poly.type
_entity_poly.pdbx_seq_one_letter_code
_entity_poly.pdbx_strand_id
1 'polypeptide(L)'
;MSACAGNGAGLDANGQPLGSGSAPPPPLTADFQSIQDNVFTPICVRCHSGAAAPQGLELDAAHSHALLVGVPSNEQSGLLRVKPGAPDGSYLVLKLEGAAGIVGAQMPFGAPALPQATIDVVRQWITNGAPPAAVGSAAAASAASTSFAVAAISPRDHARLSGSPLGIVVAFSHEVDASLLNETTLRLEIVAADGTPSVAPSVALSARLAEGNPSVVLLTPQRALDPGSYRLILRGSGGGGLADVNAQSLDVDYWSEFTVQGAP
;
A
#
# COMPACT_ATOMS: atom_id res chain seq x y z
N MET A 1 49.67 -25.51 28.57
CA MET A 1 48.50 -24.78 28.05
C MET A 1 47.32 -25.15 28.92
N SER A 2 47.01 -24.35 29.95
CA SER A 2 45.87 -24.59 30.82
C SER A 2 44.60 -24.15 30.11
N ALA A 3 43.75 -25.11 29.74
CA ALA A 3 42.37 -24.83 29.34
C ALA A 3 41.48 -24.90 30.58
N CYS A 4 40.89 -23.77 30.97
CA CYS A 4 39.87 -23.73 32.01
C CYS A 4 38.59 -24.39 31.47
N ALA A 5 38.25 -25.58 31.96
CA ALA A 5 36.94 -26.16 31.73
C ALA A 5 35.89 -25.36 32.51
N GLY A 6 35.02 -24.64 31.79
CA GLY A 6 33.86 -23.97 32.39
C GLY A 6 32.87 -24.99 32.97
N ASN A 7 32.21 -24.63 34.06
CA ASN A 7 31.32 -25.51 34.84
C ASN A 7 29.91 -25.70 34.22
N GLY A 8 29.69 -25.26 32.98
CA GLY A 8 28.40 -25.41 32.28
C GLY A 8 27.21 -24.68 32.93
N ALA A 9 27.46 -23.82 33.93
CA ALA A 9 26.38 -23.11 34.60
C ALA A 9 25.73 -22.11 33.64
N GLY A 10 24.42 -22.27 33.42
CA GLY A 10 23.65 -21.40 32.53
C GLY A 10 23.62 -21.83 31.07
N LEU A 11 23.93 -23.09 30.73
CA LEU A 11 23.75 -23.66 29.39
C LEU A 11 22.72 -24.81 29.40
N ASP A 12 21.99 -25.02 28.30
CA ASP A 12 21.06 -26.12 28.12
C ASP A 12 21.79 -27.44 27.81
N ALA A 13 21.03 -28.52 27.59
CA ALA A 13 21.58 -29.85 27.27
C ALA A 13 22.43 -29.87 25.97
N ASN A 14 22.37 -28.82 25.16
CA ASN A 14 23.14 -28.65 23.93
C ASN A 14 24.27 -27.61 24.06
N GLY A 15 24.51 -27.06 25.24
CA GLY A 15 25.55 -26.06 25.47
C GLY A 15 25.15 -24.63 25.08
N GLN A 16 23.85 -24.32 24.95
CA GLN A 16 23.36 -22.98 24.64
C GLN A 16 22.93 -22.20 25.89
N PRO A 17 23.16 -20.88 26.00
CA PRO A 17 22.75 -20.09 27.16
C PRO A 17 21.26 -20.22 27.53
N LEU A 18 20.99 -20.70 28.75
CA LEU A 18 19.69 -20.65 29.42
C LEU A 18 19.36 -19.19 29.75
N GLY A 19 18.79 -18.48 28.79
CA GLY A 19 18.49 -17.06 28.90
C GLY A 19 18.57 -16.30 27.57
N SER A 20 19.12 -16.90 26.52
CA SER A 20 19.11 -16.36 25.15
C SER A 20 18.14 -17.10 24.24
N GLY A 21 17.14 -17.76 24.84
CA GLY A 21 15.99 -18.27 24.13
C GLY A 21 15.05 -17.11 23.80
N SER A 22 15.02 -16.74 22.52
CA SER A 22 13.76 -16.52 21.79
C SER A 22 12.60 -16.12 22.69
N ALA A 23 12.51 -14.82 23.00
CA ALA A 23 11.23 -14.28 23.45
C ALA A 23 10.16 -14.79 22.48
N PRO A 24 9.02 -15.32 22.97
CA PRO A 24 7.88 -15.57 22.09
C PRO A 24 7.68 -14.30 21.25
N PRO A 25 7.44 -14.43 19.92
CA PRO A 25 7.07 -13.27 19.13
C PRO A 25 6.01 -12.49 19.91
N PRO A 26 6.13 -11.16 20.04
CA PRO A 26 5.15 -10.38 20.76
C PRO A 26 3.76 -10.78 20.25
N PRO A 27 2.77 -10.91 21.15
CA PRO A 27 1.44 -11.35 20.75
C PRO A 27 0.95 -10.46 19.62
N LEU A 28 0.34 -11.07 18.60
CA LEU A 28 -0.27 -10.33 17.51
C LEU A 28 -1.29 -9.34 18.09
N THR A 29 -1.11 -8.06 17.79
CA THR A 29 -1.85 -6.93 18.34
C THR A 29 -2.57 -6.17 17.22
N ALA A 30 -3.68 -5.50 17.57
CA ALA A 30 -4.52 -4.77 16.63
C ALA A 30 -3.93 -3.41 16.19
N ASP A 31 -2.62 -3.40 15.94
CA ASP A 31 -1.89 -2.29 15.34
C ASP A 31 -1.29 -2.73 14.00
N PHE A 32 -1.18 -1.77 13.08
CA PHE A 32 -0.75 -2.06 11.71
C PHE A 32 0.65 -2.67 11.64
N GLN A 33 1.59 -2.22 12.50
CA GLN A 33 2.97 -2.72 12.48
C GLN A 33 3.02 -4.20 12.89
N SER A 34 2.31 -4.58 13.96
CA SER A 34 2.19 -5.97 14.40
C SER A 34 1.55 -6.86 13.34
N ILE A 35 0.48 -6.40 12.67
CA ILE A 35 -0.15 -7.12 11.56
C ILE A 35 0.82 -7.23 10.37
N GLN A 36 1.55 -6.16 10.04
CA GLN A 36 2.54 -6.17 8.97
C GLN A 36 3.62 -7.22 9.25
N ASP A 37 4.21 -7.22 10.44
CA ASP A 37 5.35 -8.06 10.79
C ASP A 37 4.98 -9.54 10.97
N ASN A 38 3.76 -9.81 11.47
CA ASN A 38 3.35 -11.17 11.84
C ASN A 38 2.36 -11.81 10.84
N VAL A 39 1.74 -11.04 9.95
CA VAL A 39 0.76 -11.55 8.97
C VAL A 39 1.17 -11.19 7.55
N PHE A 40 1.20 -9.90 7.19
CA PHE A 40 1.39 -9.51 5.79
C PHE A 40 2.77 -9.88 5.26
N THR A 41 3.84 -9.52 5.96
CA THR A 41 5.22 -9.84 5.58
C THR A 41 5.48 -11.35 5.46
N PRO A 42 5.20 -12.19 6.49
CA PRO A 42 5.55 -13.61 6.41
C PRO A 42 4.63 -14.44 5.50
N ILE A 43 3.37 -14.02 5.32
CA ILE A 43 2.35 -14.86 4.65
C ILE A 43 1.96 -14.30 3.29
N CYS A 44 1.67 -13.00 3.21
CA CYS A 44 1.00 -12.39 2.06
C CYS A 44 1.96 -11.85 1.00
N VAL A 45 3.08 -11.24 1.42
CA VAL A 45 4.09 -10.63 0.53
C VAL A 45 4.63 -11.60 -0.52
N ARG A 46 4.65 -12.91 -0.22
CA ARG A 46 5.07 -13.95 -1.16
C ARG A 46 4.32 -13.90 -2.50
N CYS A 47 3.07 -13.45 -2.50
CA CYS A 47 2.28 -13.26 -3.72
C CYS A 47 1.95 -11.79 -3.96
N HIS A 48 1.77 -11.00 -2.90
CA HIS A 48 1.42 -9.59 -2.96
C HIS A 48 2.67 -8.71 -2.86
N SER A 49 3.60 -8.87 -3.81
CA SER A 49 4.77 -8.00 -3.93
C SER A 49 5.23 -7.86 -5.38
N GLY A 50 5.83 -6.71 -5.67
CA GLY A 50 6.37 -6.38 -6.98
C GLY A 50 5.30 -6.08 -8.02
N ALA A 51 5.75 -5.73 -9.23
CA ALA A 51 4.87 -5.34 -10.33
C ALA A 51 3.87 -6.44 -10.78
N ALA A 52 4.14 -7.70 -10.47
CA ALA A 52 3.28 -8.83 -10.78
C ALA A 52 2.27 -9.16 -9.66
N ALA A 53 2.23 -8.36 -8.59
CA ALA A 53 1.32 -8.59 -7.49
C ALA A 53 -0.14 -8.63 -8.00
N PRO A 54 -0.93 -9.65 -7.61
CA PRO A 54 -2.32 -9.76 -8.04
C PRO A 54 -3.08 -8.48 -7.74
N GLN A 55 -3.84 -8.01 -8.73
CA GLN A 55 -4.66 -6.80 -8.62
C GLN A 55 -3.86 -5.53 -8.29
N GLY A 56 -2.53 -5.53 -8.53
CA GLY A 56 -1.64 -4.41 -8.18
C GLY A 56 -1.62 -4.10 -6.68
N LEU A 57 -1.98 -5.07 -5.83
CA LEU A 57 -1.96 -4.94 -4.38
C LEU A 57 -0.67 -5.50 -3.81
N GLU A 58 0.13 -4.60 -3.26
CA GLU A 58 1.41 -4.92 -2.64
C GLU A 58 1.30 -4.76 -1.14
N LEU A 59 1.72 -5.80 -0.43
CA LEU A 59 1.56 -5.95 1.02
C LEU A 59 2.89 -5.96 1.76
N ASP A 60 3.94 -5.40 1.14
CA ASP A 60 5.19 -5.11 1.84
C ASP A 60 5.06 -3.84 2.70
N ALA A 61 5.97 -3.67 3.66
CA ALA A 61 5.89 -2.62 4.67
C ALA A 61 5.83 -1.19 4.10
N ALA A 62 6.36 -0.97 2.88
CA ALA A 62 6.35 0.35 2.26
C ALA A 62 5.00 0.68 1.57
N HIS A 63 4.22 -0.33 1.20
CA HIS A 63 3.03 -0.14 0.34
C HIS A 63 1.72 -0.53 1.01
N SER A 64 1.73 -1.54 1.90
CA SER A 64 0.54 -2.17 2.47
C SER A 64 -0.55 -1.21 2.94
N HIS A 65 -0.22 -0.27 3.83
CA HIS A 65 -1.22 0.62 4.44
C HIS A 65 -1.89 1.49 3.38
N ALA A 66 -1.06 2.14 2.55
CA ALA A 66 -1.50 3.03 1.50
C ALA A 66 -2.33 2.33 0.43
N LEU A 67 -2.01 1.08 0.11
CA LEU A 67 -2.74 0.30 -0.90
C LEU A 67 -3.96 -0.45 -0.34
N LEU A 68 -4.18 -0.46 0.98
CA LEU A 68 -5.32 -1.10 1.62
C LEU A 68 -6.39 -0.10 2.07
N VAL A 69 -6.00 0.91 2.85
CA VAL A 69 -6.93 1.71 3.63
C VAL A 69 -7.58 2.79 2.77
N GLY A 70 -8.92 2.75 2.66
CA GLY A 70 -9.68 3.72 1.87
C GLY A 70 -9.63 3.47 0.36
N VAL A 71 -8.95 2.41 -0.10
CA VAL A 71 -8.72 2.10 -1.52
C VAL A 71 -9.78 1.14 -2.05
N PRO A 72 -10.41 1.40 -3.22
CA PRO A 72 -11.35 0.46 -3.85
C PRO A 72 -10.74 -0.91 -4.16
N SER A 73 -11.54 -1.97 -4.04
CA SER A 73 -11.15 -3.30 -4.52
C SER A 73 -11.25 -3.36 -6.04
N ASN A 74 -10.22 -3.93 -6.68
CA ASN A 74 -10.22 -4.16 -8.13
C ASN A 74 -11.10 -5.35 -8.53
N GLU A 75 -11.32 -6.29 -7.60
CA GLU A 75 -12.14 -7.47 -7.83
C GLU A 75 -13.63 -7.21 -7.53
N GLN A 76 -13.92 -6.31 -6.59
CA GLN A 76 -15.29 -5.97 -6.19
C GLN A 76 -15.40 -4.45 -5.99
N SER A 77 -15.68 -3.73 -7.08
CA SER A 77 -15.65 -2.26 -7.15
C SER A 77 -16.59 -1.53 -6.18
N GLY A 78 -17.61 -2.22 -5.65
CA GLY A 78 -18.52 -1.69 -4.63
C GLY A 78 -17.95 -1.69 -3.20
N LEU A 79 -16.77 -2.29 -2.97
CA LEU A 79 -16.14 -2.37 -1.66
C LEU A 79 -14.76 -1.72 -1.63
N LEU A 80 -14.37 -1.22 -0.46
CA LEU A 80 -12.99 -0.86 -0.17
C LEU A 80 -12.21 -2.11 0.26
N ARG A 81 -10.92 -2.16 -0.08
CA ARG A 81 -9.99 -3.19 0.38
C ARG A 81 -10.00 -3.24 1.91
N VAL A 82 -9.82 -2.08 2.54
CA VAL A 82 -10.13 -1.83 3.95
C VAL A 82 -11.02 -0.60 4.04
N LYS A 83 -12.21 -0.76 4.61
CA LYS A 83 -13.10 0.33 4.99
C LYS A 83 -12.89 0.67 6.47
N PRO A 84 -12.25 1.82 6.80
CA PRO A 84 -12.02 2.22 8.19
C PRO A 84 -13.30 2.14 9.04
N GLY A 85 -13.19 1.53 10.22
CA GLY A 85 -14.30 1.38 11.16
C GLY A 85 -15.34 0.31 10.80
N ALA A 86 -15.25 -0.32 9.62
CA ALA A 86 -16.23 -1.29 9.14
C ALA A 86 -15.58 -2.60 8.66
N PRO A 87 -15.20 -3.51 9.58
CA PRO A 87 -14.56 -4.78 9.22
C PRO A 87 -15.42 -5.65 8.29
N ASP A 88 -16.73 -5.75 8.54
CA ASP A 88 -17.64 -6.53 7.68
C ASP A 88 -17.84 -5.92 6.28
N GLY A 89 -17.58 -4.61 6.16
CA GLY A 89 -17.61 -3.89 4.87
C GLY A 89 -16.26 -3.88 4.15
N SER A 90 -15.25 -4.58 4.66
CA SER A 90 -13.89 -4.58 4.13
C SER A 90 -13.60 -5.83 3.32
N TYR A 91 -13.21 -5.66 2.06
CA TYR A 91 -12.95 -6.80 1.17
C TYR A 91 -11.78 -7.67 1.64
N LEU A 92 -10.79 -7.10 2.35
CA LEU A 92 -9.71 -7.85 2.99
C LEU A 92 -10.25 -8.93 3.93
N VAL A 93 -11.22 -8.58 4.78
CA VAL A 93 -11.82 -9.53 5.75
C VAL A 93 -12.57 -10.63 5.02
N LEU A 94 -13.36 -10.29 3.99
CA LEU A 94 -14.06 -11.27 3.17
C LEU A 94 -13.10 -12.28 2.52
N LYS A 95 -11.95 -11.79 2.01
CA LYS A 95 -10.91 -12.65 1.42
C LYS A 95 -10.25 -13.55 2.45
N LEU A 96 -10.03 -13.09 3.68
CA LEU A 96 -9.43 -13.89 4.77
C LEU A 96 -10.38 -14.96 5.30
N GLU A 97 -11.67 -14.65 5.41
CA GLU A 97 -12.71 -15.55 5.92
C GLU A 97 -13.24 -16.52 4.86
N GLY A 98 -12.96 -16.28 3.58
CA GLY A 98 -13.51 -17.10 2.49
C GLY A 98 -15.01 -16.88 2.30
N ALA A 99 -15.49 -15.67 2.56
CA ALA A 99 -16.92 -15.34 2.56
C ALA A 99 -17.55 -15.48 1.17
N ALA A 100 -18.87 -15.67 1.14
CA ALA A 100 -19.63 -15.61 -0.12
C ALA A 100 -19.50 -14.23 -0.77
N GLY A 101 -19.28 -14.18 -2.09
CA GLY A 101 -19.14 -12.93 -2.85
C GLY A 101 -17.69 -12.46 -3.05
N ILE A 102 -16.68 -13.23 -2.62
CA ILE A 102 -15.31 -12.99 -3.09
C ILE A 102 -15.13 -13.45 -4.54
N VAL A 103 -14.28 -12.75 -5.28
CA VAL A 103 -13.81 -13.23 -6.58
C VAL A 103 -12.57 -14.11 -6.36
N GLY A 104 -12.50 -15.24 -7.08
CA GLY A 104 -11.42 -16.19 -6.94
C GLY A 104 -11.55 -17.02 -5.66
N ALA A 105 -10.46 -17.16 -4.91
CA ALA A 105 -10.39 -18.01 -3.72
C ALA A 105 -10.06 -17.23 -2.44
N GLN A 106 -10.29 -17.89 -1.30
CA GLN A 106 -9.89 -17.43 0.02
C GLN A 106 -8.37 -17.20 0.09
N MET A 107 -7.97 -16.16 0.83
CA MET A 107 -6.58 -15.88 1.18
C MET A 107 -6.27 -16.35 2.61
N PRO A 108 -5.06 -16.86 2.88
CA PRO A 108 -3.95 -17.05 1.93
C PRO A 108 -4.21 -18.22 0.96
N PHE A 109 -4.05 -17.98 -0.34
CA PHE A 109 -4.29 -19.00 -1.35
C PHE A 109 -3.19 -20.06 -1.36
N GLY A 110 -3.58 -21.32 -1.45
CA GLY A 110 -2.62 -22.45 -1.46
C GLY A 110 -1.94 -22.69 -0.10
N ALA A 111 -2.44 -22.08 0.97
CA ALA A 111 -1.99 -22.29 2.35
C ALA A 111 -3.21 -22.52 3.27
N PRO A 112 -3.01 -23.05 4.49
CA PRO A 112 -4.08 -23.12 5.47
C PRO A 112 -4.68 -21.74 5.75
N ALA A 113 -5.98 -21.69 6.01
CA ALA A 113 -6.66 -20.49 6.47
C ALA A 113 -5.98 -19.91 7.72
N LEU A 114 -5.99 -18.59 7.86
CA LEU A 114 -5.52 -17.96 9.09
C LEU A 114 -6.40 -18.40 10.27
N PRO A 115 -5.84 -18.57 11.48
CA PRO A 115 -6.64 -18.79 12.67
C PRO A 115 -7.65 -17.65 12.87
N GLN A 116 -8.84 -17.96 13.36
CA GLN A 116 -9.87 -16.94 13.59
C GLN A 116 -9.37 -15.81 14.50
N ALA A 117 -8.59 -16.13 15.54
CA ALA A 117 -7.99 -15.13 16.42
C ALA A 117 -7.06 -14.13 15.67
N THR A 118 -6.37 -14.57 14.61
CA THR A 118 -5.57 -13.69 13.75
C THR A 118 -6.46 -12.78 12.92
N ILE A 119 -7.54 -13.33 12.35
CA ILE A 119 -8.53 -12.55 11.59
C ILE A 119 -9.20 -11.52 12.51
N ASP A 120 -9.55 -11.90 13.74
CA ASP A 120 -10.16 -11.01 14.73
C ASP A 120 -9.24 -9.83 15.08
N VAL A 121 -7.92 -10.01 15.12
CA VAL A 121 -6.98 -8.90 15.28
C VAL A 121 -7.00 -7.95 14.09
N VAL A 122 -7.03 -8.48 12.86
CA VAL A 122 -7.17 -7.64 11.65
C VAL A 122 -8.50 -6.89 11.68
N ARG A 123 -9.60 -7.57 12.04
CA ARG A 123 -10.92 -6.96 12.20
C ARG A 123 -10.89 -5.86 13.25
N GLN A 124 -10.23 -6.07 14.39
CA GLN A 124 -10.10 -5.06 15.44
C GLN A 124 -9.28 -3.84 14.98
N TRP A 125 -8.19 -4.04 14.24
CA TRP A 125 -7.44 -2.92 13.65
C TRP A 125 -8.31 -2.09 12.69
N ILE A 126 -9.13 -2.75 11.88
CA ILE A 126 -10.09 -2.06 11.00
C ILE A 126 -11.14 -1.32 11.82
N THR A 127 -11.72 -1.96 12.85
CA THR A 127 -12.67 -1.32 13.79
C THR A 127 -12.07 -0.08 14.43
N ASN A 128 -10.76 -0.06 14.73
CA ASN A 128 -10.04 1.09 15.27
C ASN A 128 -9.79 2.21 14.24
N GLY A 129 -10.35 2.12 13.03
CA GLY A 129 -10.16 3.08 11.95
C GLY A 129 -8.97 2.78 11.05
N ALA A 130 -8.38 1.58 11.14
CA ALA A 130 -7.23 1.16 10.36
C ALA A 130 -6.04 2.17 10.39
N PRO A 131 -5.62 2.63 11.58
CA PRO A 131 -4.55 3.62 11.69
C PRO A 131 -3.24 3.08 11.08
N PRO A 132 -2.38 3.94 10.53
CA PRO A 132 -1.04 3.54 10.10
C PRO A 132 -0.21 3.05 11.30
N ALA A 133 0.99 2.52 11.03
CA ALA A 133 1.92 2.21 12.11
C ALA A 133 2.09 3.44 13.01
N ALA A 134 1.91 3.25 14.32
CA ALA A 134 2.17 4.32 15.26
C ALA A 134 3.65 4.70 15.13
N VAL A 135 3.93 5.91 14.65
CA VAL A 135 5.25 6.51 14.77
C VAL A 135 5.55 6.62 16.26
N GLY A 136 6.30 5.65 16.80
CA GLY A 136 6.75 5.68 18.19
C GLY A 136 7.32 7.07 18.50
N SER A 137 7.12 7.60 19.70
CA SER A 137 7.26 9.04 20.00
C SER A 137 8.61 9.71 19.65
N ALA A 138 9.63 8.98 19.22
CA ALA A 138 10.85 9.50 18.59
C ALA A 138 10.69 9.88 17.10
N ALA A 139 9.79 9.22 16.36
CA ALA A 139 9.50 9.48 14.95
C ALA A 139 8.55 10.69 14.76
N ALA A 140 7.76 11.08 15.76
CA ALA A 140 7.00 12.34 15.71
C ALA A 140 7.94 13.57 15.67
N ALA A 141 9.15 13.47 16.25
CA ALA A 141 10.19 14.49 16.11
C ALA A 141 10.98 14.40 14.79
N SER A 142 10.94 13.25 14.09
CA SER A 142 11.60 13.03 12.78
C SER A 142 10.65 13.18 11.57
N ALA A 143 9.33 13.07 11.79
CA ALA A 143 8.29 13.32 10.79
C ALA A 143 8.20 14.81 10.46
N ALA A 144 8.53 15.68 11.42
CA ALA A 144 8.74 17.12 11.19
C ALA A 144 9.97 17.44 10.29
N SER A 145 10.70 16.42 9.84
CA SER A 145 11.89 16.56 8.97
C SER A 145 11.86 15.65 7.73
N THR A 146 10.75 14.95 7.47
CA THR A 146 10.59 14.22 6.20
C THR A 146 10.04 15.19 5.17
N SER A 147 10.52 15.16 3.92
CA SER A 147 9.94 16.02 2.89
C SER A 147 8.59 15.48 2.41
N PHE A 148 7.69 16.37 1.95
CA PHE A 148 6.49 15.96 1.25
C PHE A 148 6.88 15.29 -0.07
N ALA A 149 6.62 13.99 -0.19
CA ALA A 149 7.10 13.13 -1.26
C ALA A 149 6.07 12.05 -1.62
N VAL A 150 6.16 11.54 -2.84
CA VAL A 150 5.41 10.33 -3.25
C VAL A 150 6.03 9.13 -2.56
N ALA A 151 5.25 8.46 -1.71
CA ALA A 151 5.67 7.29 -0.93
C ALA A 151 5.42 5.98 -1.67
N ALA A 152 4.31 5.87 -2.41
CA ALA A 152 3.95 4.68 -3.18
C ALA A 152 3.03 5.04 -4.34
N ILE A 153 3.05 4.22 -5.39
CA ILE A 153 2.15 4.36 -6.53
C ILE A 153 1.68 2.99 -7.03
N SER A 154 0.40 2.89 -7.38
CA SER A 154 -0.18 1.73 -8.05
C SER A 154 -1.09 2.19 -9.20
N PRO A 155 -0.89 1.75 -10.46
CA PRO A 155 0.16 0.84 -10.93
C PRO A 155 1.58 1.35 -10.64
N ARG A 156 2.52 0.43 -10.41
CA ARG A 156 3.93 0.78 -10.28
C ARG A 156 4.47 1.40 -11.56
N ASP A 157 5.58 2.11 -11.40
CA ASP A 157 6.33 2.61 -12.54
C ASP A 157 6.78 1.47 -13.47
N HIS A 158 6.54 1.69 -14.76
CA HIS A 158 6.68 0.75 -15.86
C HIS A 158 5.86 -0.55 -15.73
N ALA A 159 4.80 -0.57 -14.92
CA ALA A 159 3.91 -1.72 -14.81
C ALA A 159 3.21 -2.04 -16.15
N ARG A 160 2.98 -3.33 -16.39
CA ARG A 160 2.21 -3.84 -17.54
C ARG A 160 0.90 -4.44 -17.05
N LEU A 161 -0.20 -3.79 -17.38
CA LEU A 161 -1.54 -4.18 -16.98
C LEU A 161 -2.21 -4.99 -18.08
N SER A 162 -2.89 -6.08 -17.72
CA SER A 162 -3.66 -6.89 -18.69
C SER A 162 -4.97 -6.26 -19.15
N GLY A 163 -5.31 -5.06 -18.65
CA GLY A 163 -6.53 -4.33 -18.98
C GLY A 163 -6.56 -2.96 -18.32
N SER A 164 -7.58 -2.16 -18.63
CA SER A 164 -7.74 -0.82 -18.06
C SER A 164 -7.84 -0.90 -16.53
N PRO A 165 -7.03 -0.12 -15.78
CA PRO A 165 -7.18 -0.04 -14.34
C PRO A 165 -8.49 0.66 -13.98
N LEU A 166 -9.14 0.22 -12.89
CA LEU A 166 -10.31 0.91 -12.33
C LEU A 166 -9.94 2.20 -11.58
N GLY A 167 -8.68 2.33 -11.18
CA GLY A 167 -8.13 3.51 -10.55
C GLY A 167 -6.62 3.43 -10.44
N ILE A 168 -6.01 4.59 -10.20
CA ILE A 168 -4.60 4.77 -9.89
C ILE A 168 -4.54 5.32 -8.48
N VAL A 169 -3.65 4.78 -7.66
CA VAL A 169 -3.44 5.14 -6.26
C VAL A 169 -2.08 5.82 -6.16
N VAL A 170 -2.05 7.02 -5.58
CA VAL A 170 -0.81 7.74 -5.27
C VAL A 170 -0.79 8.01 -3.77
N ALA A 171 0.21 7.49 -3.08
CA ALA A 171 0.41 7.72 -1.66
C ALA A 171 1.53 8.72 -1.45
N PHE A 172 1.38 9.56 -0.44
CA PHE A 172 2.33 10.59 -0.06
C PHE A 172 2.82 10.38 1.37
N SER A 173 3.97 10.97 1.70
CA SER A 173 4.53 10.95 3.06
C SER A 173 3.67 11.70 4.08
N HIS A 174 2.86 12.67 3.63
CA HIS A 174 1.96 13.47 4.47
C HIS A 174 0.57 13.59 3.86
N GLU A 175 -0.35 14.11 4.67
CA GLU A 175 -1.71 14.42 4.23
C GLU A 175 -1.69 15.48 3.13
N VAL A 176 -2.38 15.20 2.02
CA VAL A 176 -2.39 16.08 0.85
C VAL A 176 -3.43 17.18 1.01
N ASP A 177 -3.12 18.42 0.62
CA ASP A 177 -4.13 19.47 0.52
C ASP A 177 -5.08 19.15 -0.64
N ALA A 178 -6.30 18.74 -0.28
CA ALA A 178 -7.34 18.36 -1.24
C ALA A 178 -7.73 19.49 -2.21
N SER A 179 -7.54 20.75 -1.84
CA SER A 179 -7.86 21.90 -2.70
C SER A 179 -6.94 22.00 -3.93
N LEU A 180 -5.78 21.36 -3.86
CA LEU A 180 -4.79 21.31 -4.93
C LEU A 180 -5.03 20.15 -5.90
N LEU A 181 -6.01 19.28 -5.67
CA LEU A 181 -6.31 18.13 -6.55
C LEU A 181 -7.17 18.57 -7.73
N ASN A 182 -6.53 18.86 -8.87
CA ASN A 182 -7.23 19.27 -10.09
C ASN A 182 -6.39 18.94 -11.35
N GLU A 183 -6.92 19.24 -12.53
CA GLU A 183 -6.28 18.91 -13.82
C GLU A 183 -4.97 19.65 -14.09
N THR A 184 -4.67 20.73 -13.35
CA THR A 184 -3.40 21.46 -13.50
C THR A 184 -2.26 20.83 -12.70
N THR A 185 -2.59 20.07 -11.66
CA THR A 185 -1.63 19.40 -10.77
C THR A 185 -1.52 17.91 -11.05
N LEU A 186 -2.56 17.31 -11.60
CA LEU A 186 -2.67 15.87 -11.86
C LEU A 186 -3.06 15.65 -13.32
N ARG A 187 -2.18 15.05 -14.10
CA ARG A 187 -2.46 14.73 -15.51
C ARG A 187 -2.13 13.28 -15.83
N LEU A 188 -2.96 12.66 -16.66
CA LEU A 188 -2.66 11.39 -17.30
C LEU A 188 -2.55 11.63 -18.79
N GLU A 189 -1.38 11.37 -19.36
CA GLU A 189 -1.06 11.62 -20.77
C GLU A 189 -0.83 10.29 -21.50
N ILE A 190 -1.26 10.20 -22.76
CA ILE A 190 -0.98 9.05 -23.63
C ILE A 190 0.42 9.24 -24.22
N VAL A 191 1.31 8.29 -23.97
CA VAL A 191 2.67 8.31 -24.52
C VAL A 191 2.63 7.77 -25.95
N ALA A 192 3.01 8.61 -26.92
CA ALA A 192 3.08 8.23 -28.33
C ALA A 192 4.09 7.10 -28.55
N ALA A 193 3.75 6.16 -29.45
CA ALA A 193 4.57 4.99 -29.75
C ALA A 193 5.94 5.33 -30.40
N ASP A 194 6.10 6.54 -30.93
CA ASP A 194 7.29 6.99 -31.65
C ASP A 194 8.18 7.96 -30.85
N GLY A 195 7.84 8.25 -29.58
CA GLY A 195 8.61 9.17 -28.73
C GLY A 195 8.61 10.62 -29.23
N THR A 196 7.78 10.98 -30.21
CA THR A 196 7.73 12.36 -30.71
C THR A 196 6.90 13.26 -29.78
N PRO A 197 7.38 14.48 -29.49
CA PRO A 197 6.62 15.45 -28.71
C PRO A 197 5.50 16.04 -29.59
N SER A 198 4.38 15.34 -29.70
CA SER A 198 3.09 15.99 -29.94
C SER A 198 2.45 16.32 -28.58
N VAL A 199 1.50 17.26 -28.53
CA VAL A 199 0.70 17.47 -27.33
C VAL A 199 0.03 16.14 -27.02
N ALA A 200 0.60 15.39 -26.05
CA ALA A 200 0.13 14.06 -25.72
C ALA A 200 -1.35 14.18 -25.34
N PRO A 201 -2.25 13.45 -26.03
CA PRO A 201 -3.66 13.53 -25.69
C PRO A 201 -3.83 13.11 -24.23
N SER A 202 -4.48 13.95 -23.43
CA SER A 202 -4.70 13.69 -22.01
C SER A 202 -5.96 12.87 -21.80
N VAL A 203 -5.97 12.13 -20.69
CA VAL A 203 -7.13 11.42 -20.19
C VAL A 203 -7.65 12.17 -18.97
N ALA A 204 -8.92 12.55 -19.01
CA ALA A 204 -9.57 13.20 -17.87
C ALA A 204 -9.59 12.25 -16.66
N LEU A 205 -9.23 12.80 -15.50
CA LEU A 205 -9.20 12.11 -14.22
C LEU A 205 -10.15 12.80 -13.25
N SER A 206 -10.84 12.03 -12.42
CA SER A 206 -11.32 12.54 -11.13
C SER A 206 -10.30 12.19 -10.05
N ALA A 207 -9.97 13.14 -9.19
CA ALA A 207 -9.09 12.95 -8.05
C ALA A 207 -9.86 13.15 -6.73
N ARG A 208 -9.58 12.32 -5.73
CA ARG A 208 -10.09 12.49 -4.36
C ARG A 208 -9.13 11.87 -3.35
N LEU A 209 -9.20 12.29 -2.10
CA LEU A 209 -8.51 11.60 -1.00
C LEU A 209 -9.21 10.25 -0.70
N ALA A 210 -8.43 9.28 -0.25
CA ALA A 210 -8.94 8.00 0.22
C ALA A 210 -9.64 8.15 1.59
N GLU A 211 -10.72 7.39 1.78
CA GLU A 211 -11.49 7.43 3.02
C GLU A 211 -10.65 6.97 4.21
N GLY A 212 -10.51 7.81 5.23
CA GLY A 212 -9.70 7.55 6.42
C GLY A 212 -8.19 7.46 6.17
N ASN A 213 -7.71 7.84 4.98
CA ASN A 213 -6.30 7.91 4.64
C ASN A 213 -6.00 9.13 3.75
N PRO A 214 -5.94 10.34 4.34
CA PRO A 214 -5.76 11.60 3.60
C PRO A 214 -4.37 11.76 2.96
N SER A 215 -3.42 10.87 3.26
CA SER A 215 -2.14 10.79 2.57
C SER A 215 -2.21 10.03 1.24
N VAL A 216 -3.37 9.46 0.89
CA VAL A 216 -3.59 8.71 -0.34
C VAL A 216 -4.58 9.42 -1.25
N VAL A 217 -4.16 9.67 -2.49
CA VAL A 217 -4.98 10.21 -3.57
C VAL A 217 -5.41 9.07 -4.49
N LEU A 218 -6.72 8.98 -4.71
CA LEU A 218 -7.35 8.08 -5.67
C LEU A 218 -7.65 8.85 -6.96
N LEU A 219 -7.08 8.39 -8.06
CA LEU A 219 -7.31 8.92 -9.39
C LEU A 219 -8.14 7.91 -10.18
N THR A 220 -9.26 8.34 -10.75
CA THR A 220 -10.14 7.49 -11.56
C THR A 220 -10.20 8.04 -12.98
N PRO A 221 -9.74 7.28 -13.99
CA PRO A 221 -9.99 7.61 -15.39
C PRO A 221 -11.48 7.75 -15.69
N GLN A 222 -11.88 8.85 -16.32
CA GLN A 222 -13.28 9.11 -16.69
C GLN A 222 -13.78 8.20 -17.83
N ARG A 223 -12.87 7.45 -18.46
CA ARG A 223 -13.16 6.44 -19.47
C ARG A 223 -12.17 5.28 -19.32
N ALA A 224 -12.53 4.12 -19.86
CA ALA A 224 -11.60 3.00 -19.96
C ALA A 224 -10.36 3.40 -20.79
N LEU A 225 -9.20 2.95 -20.34
CA LEU A 225 -7.92 3.17 -21.03
C LEU A 225 -7.76 2.11 -22.12
N ASP A 226 -7.55 2.58 -23.36
CA ASP A 226 -7.21 1.73 -24.49
C ASP A 226 -5.80 1.12 -24.33
N PRO A 227 -5.48 0.03 -25.05
CA PRO A 227 -4.12 -0.49 -25.08
C PRO A 227 -3.11 0.58 -25.52
N GLY A 228 -2.07 0.78 -24.72
CA GLY A 228 -1.09 1.85 -24.93
C GLY A 228 -0.26 2.17 -23.69
N SER A 229 0.68 3.10 -23.84
CA SER A 229 1.49 3.60 -22.74
C SER A 229 0.91 4.91 -22.22
N TYR A 230 0.91 5.06 -20.90
CA TYR A 230 0.36 6.21 -20.21
C TYR A 230 1.38 6.76 -19.23
N ARG A 231 1.44 8.08 -19.09
CA ARG A 231 2.28 8.78 -18.12
C ARG A 231 1.40 9.58 -17.17
N LEU A 232 1.46 9.24 -15.89
CA LEU A 232 0.93 10.07 -14.82
C LEU A 232 1.95 11.17 -14.51
N ILE A 233 1.49 12.41 -14.41
CA ILE A 233 2.30 13.56 -14.03
C ILE A 233 1.66 14.22 -12.82
N LEU A 234 2.47 14.38 -11.78
CA LEU A 234 2.15 15.10 -10.55
C LEU A 234 3.01 16.35 -10.52
N ARG A 235 2.38 17.51 -10.63
CA ARG A 235 3.09 18.78 -10.59
C ARG A 235 3.47 19.11 -9.16
N GLY A 236 4.76 19.19 -8.86
CA GLY A 236 5.27 19.61 -7.56
C GLY A 236 5.85 21.02 -7.56
N SER A 237 6.40 21.43 -8.71
CA SER A 237 7.18 22.65 -8.83
C SER A 237 6.37 23.87 -9.32
N GLY A 238 6.79 25.05 -8.84
CA GLY A 238 6.21 26.34 -9.19
C GLY A 238 4.86 26.65 -8.50
N GLY A 239 4.31 27.83 -8.78
CA GLY A 239 3.04 28.27 -8.19
C GLY A 239 1.89 27.31 -8.52
N GLY A 240 1.20 26.83 -7.48
CA GLY A 240 0.06 25.92 -7.59
C GLY A 240 0.41 24.44 -7.79
N GLY A 241 1.63 24.01 -7.48
CA GLY A 241 1.98 22.59 -7.38
C GLY A 241 1.33 21.90 -6.19
N LEU A 242 1.35 20.57 -6.16
CA LEU A 242 0.88 19.77 -5.03
C LEU A 242 1.68 20.09 -3.78
N ALA A 243 0.95 20.20 -2.67
CA ALA A 243 1.50 20.39 -1.35
C ALA A 243 0.71 19.60 -0.31
N ASP A 244 1.32 19.41 0.84
CA ASP A 244 0.61 18.92 2.02
C ASP A 244 -0.24 20.02 2.68
N VAL A 245 -1.01 19.62 3.70
CA VAL A 245 -1.85 20.53 4.49
C VAL A 245 -1.07 21.61 5.26
N ASN A 246 0.27 21.48 5.35
CA ASN A 246 1.17 22.47 5.96
C ASN A 246 1.86 23.35 4.90
N ALA A 247 1.38 23.32 3.65
CA ALA A 247 1.91 24.04 2.50
C ALA A 247 3.35 23.66 2.12
N GLN A 248 3.80 22.45 2.46
CA GLN A 248 5.05 21.90 1.98
C GLN A 248 4.84 21.28 0.60
N SER A 249 5.48 21.86 -0.43
CA SER A 249 5.37 21.40 -1.81
C SER A 249 6.17 20.12 -2.08
N LEU A 250 5.78 19.38 -3.10
CA LEU A 250 6.60 18.33 -3.69
C LEU A 250 7.77 19.00 -4.42
N ASP A 251 9.01 18.73 -4.00
CA ASP A 251 10.21 19.50 -4.42
C ASP A 251 10.42 19.54 -5.95
N VAL A 252 9.96 18.52 -6.67
CA VAL A 252 10.08 18.38 -8.13
C VAL A 252 8.79 17.81 -8.71
N ASP A 253 8.57 18.02 -10.00
CA ASP A 253 7.52 17.30 -10.71
C ASP A 253 7.83 15.81 -10.70
N TYR A 254 6.84 15.01 -10.32
CA TYR A 254 6.94 13.55 -10.32
C TYR A 254 6.18 13.01 -11.53
N TRP A 255 6.72 11.96 -12.14
CA TRP A 255 6.00 11.23 -13.17
C TRP A 255 6.22 9.74 -13.01
N SER A 256 5.26 8.96 -13.50
CA SER A 256 5.35 7.51 -13.58
C SER A 256 4.63 7.03 -14.83
N GLU A 257 5.11 5.95 -15.42
CA GLU A 257 4.52 5.34 -16.61
C GLU A 257 3.95 3.96 -16.33
N PHE A 258 2.92 3.58 -17.08
CA PHE A 258 2.46 2.20 -17.15
C PHE A 258 1.90 1.90 -18.53
N THR A 259 1.85 0.62 -18.88
CA THR A 259 1.31 0.15 -20.15
C THR A 259 0.04 -0.65 -19.89
N VAL A 260 -1.04 -0.31 -20.59
CA VAL A 260 -2.23 -1.16 -20.70
C VAL A 260 -2.05 -2.05 -21.92
N GLN A 261 -2.11 -3.36 -21.71
CA GLN A 261 -2.04 -4.35 -22.78
C GLN A 261 -3.44 -4.58 -23.36
N GLY A 262 -3.49 -4.88 -24.65
CA GLY A 262 -4.70 -5.45 -25.25
C GLY A 262 -4.98 -6.83 -24.68
N ALA A 263 -6.24 -7.24 -24.72
CA ALA A 263 -6.56 -8.64 -24.50
C ALA A 263 -5.74 -9.52 -25.46
N PRO A 264 -5.19 -10.66 -25.00
CA PRO A 264 -4.49 -11.60 -25.87
C PRO A 264 -5.40 -12.15 -26.97
#